data_AF-A0A5D2ZMI6-F1
#
_entry.id   AF-A0A5D2ZMI6-F1
#
_cell.length_a   1.000
_cell.length_b   1.000
_cell.length_c   1.000
_cell.angle_alpha   90.00
_cell.angle_beta   90.00
_cell.angle_gamma   90.00
#
_symmetry.space_group_name_H-M   'P 1'
#
loop_
_entity.id
_entity.type
_entity.pdbx_description
1 polymer ?
#
loop_
_entity_poly.entity_id
_entity_poly.type
_entity_poly.pdbx_seq_one_letter_code
_entity_poly.pdbx_strand_id
1 'polypeptide(L)' 'MPCVDVILDCVGAAYLQRNLVYLNVDDRLFIIGSITRFVAELNIAAMFEKQFSIQGKVIFSKRRNEFLKKAYDGSS' A
#
# COMPACT_ATOMS: atom_id res chain seq x y z
N MET A 1 -17.56 8.56 -13.90
CA MET A 1 -16.81 7.29 -13.79
C MET A 1 -16.79 6.89 -12.33
N PRO A 2 -16.95 5.60 -11.98
CA PRO A 2 -16.93 5.19 -10.58
C PRO A 2 -15.52 5.32 -10.04
N CYS A 3 -15.40 6.11 -9.00
CA CYS A 3 -14.19 6.36 -8.25
C CYS A 3 -14.26 5.56 -6.93
N VAL A 4 -13.12 5.19 -6.35
CA VAL A 4 -13.05 4.14 -5.31
C VAL A 4 -12.45 4.65 -4.01
N ASP A 5 -13.09 4.34 -2.88
CA ASP A 5 -12.67 4.85 -1.57
C ASP A 5 -11.31 4.27 -1.10
N VAL A 6 -11.03 3.03 -1.50
CA VAL A 6 -9.83 2.28 -1.09
C VAL A 6 -9.30 1.45 -2.25
N ILE A 7 -8.00 1.56 -2.50
CA ILE A 7 -7.25 0.71 -3.44
C ILE A 7 -6.28 -0.18 -2.66
N LEU A 8 -6.24 -1.48 -3.01
CA LEU A 8 -5.26 -2.44 -2.52
C LEU A 8 -4.35 -2.88 -3.68
N ASP A 9 -3.08 -2.48 -3.65
CA ASP A 9 -2.13 -2.67 -4.74
C ASP A 9 -1.01 -3.65 -4.38
N CYS A 10 -0.87 -4.72 -5.15
CA CYS A 10 0.23 -5.70 -5.05
C CYS A 10 1.28 -5.56 -6.18
N VAL A 11 1.02 -4.74 -7.19
CA VAL A 11 1.90 -4.54 -8.36
C VAL A 11 2.98 -3.51 -8.03
N GLY A 12 2.61 -2.46 -7.29
CA GLY A 12 3.54 -1.45 -6.76
C GLY A 12 3.82 -0.34 -7.76
N ALA A 13 5.09 0.06 -7.91
CA ALA A 13 5.48 1.30 -8.57
C ALA A 13 4.95 1.45 -10.01
N ALA A 14 4.77 0.34 -10.75
CA ALA A 14 4.24 0.36 -12.11
C ALA A 14 2.78 0.85 -12.19
N TYR A 15 2.01 0.75 -11.10
CA TYR A 15 0.58 1.10 -11.05
C TYR A 15 0.30 2.41 -10.30
N LEU A 16 1.32 3.06 -9.72
CA LEU A 16 1.13 4.26 -8.91
C LEU A 16 0.28 5.31 -9.63
N GLN A 17 0.67 5.74 -10.83
CA GLN A 17 -0.05 6.77 -11.57
C GLN A 17 -1.47 6.36 -11.95
N ARG A 18 -1.67 5.08 -12.30
CA ARG A 18 -3.00 4.55 -12.61
C ARG A 18 -3.89 4.56 -11.38
N ASN A 19 -3.38 4.15 -10.22
CA ASN A 19 -4.10 4.18 -8.95
C ASN A 19 -4.50 5.61 -8.59
N LEU A 20 -3.60 6.59 -8.77
CA LEU A 20 -3.89 7.99 -8.49
C LEU A 20 -5.05 8.57 -9.32
N VAL A 21 -5.27 8.07 -10.55
CA VAL A 21 -6.42 8.49 -11.38
C VAL A 21 -7.75 8.07 -10.76
N TYR A 22 -7.81 6.91 -10.12
CA TYR A 22 -9.04 6.34 -9.56
C TYR A 22 -9.36 6.79 -8.12
N LEU A 23 -8.39 7.37 -7.40
CA LEU A 23 -8.61 7.97 -6.08
C LEU A 23 -9.40 9.28 -6.18
N ASN A 24 -10.34 9.49 -5.26
CA ASN A 24 -10.99 10.78 -4.99
C ASN A 24 -10.28 11.56 -3.89
N VAL A 25 -10.93 12.65 -3.50
CA VAL A 25 -10.65 13.41 -2.29
C VAL A 25 -10.76 12.50 -1.06
N ASP A 26 -9.72 12.48 -0.22
CA ASP A 26 -9.64 11.75 1.07
C ASP A 26 -9.58 10.20 0.99
N ASP A 27 -9.22 9.67 -0.19
CA ASP A 27 -9.14 8.22 -0.39
C ASP A 27 -7.77 7.62 0.01
N ARG A 28 -7.71 6.28 0.06
CA ARG A 28 -6.55 5.54 0.58
C ARG A 28 -6.03 4.51 -0.41
N LEU A 29 -4.72 4.57 -0.70
CA LEU A 29 -3.97 3.55 -1.42
C LEU A 29 -3.12 2.73 -0.45
N PHE A 30 -3.37 1.42 -0.38
CA PHE A 30 -2.54 0.47 0.35
C PHE A 30 -1.63 -0.29 -0.61
N ILE A 31 -0.32 -0.07 -0.53
CA ILE A 31 0.68 -0.85 -1.26
C ILE A 31 1.09 -2.03 -0.37
N ILE A 32 0.77 -3.24 -0.82
CA ILE A 32 1.02 -4.49 -0.09
C ILE A 32 2.11 -5.37 -0.68
N GLY A 33 2.62 -4.97 -1.84
CA GLY A 33 3.68 -5.67 -2.53
C GLY A 33 4.15 -4.89 -3.73
N SER A 34 5.21 -5.40 -4.34
CA SER A 34 5.67 -4.96 -5.64
C SER A 34 6.17 -6.18 -6.40
N ILE A 35 5.47 -6.53 -7.48
CA ILE A 35 5.82 -7.67 -8.34
C ILE A 35 6.85 -7.25 -9.39
N THR A 36 6.76 -6.00 -9.87
CA THR A 36 7.54 -5.53 -11.03
C THR A 36 8.60 -4.50 -10.69
N ARG A 37 8.25 -3.44 -9.96
CA ARG A 37 9.14 -2.28 -9.70
C ARG A 37 8.86 -1.67 -8.34
N PHE A 38 9.92 -1.32 -7.61
CA PHE A 38 9.82 -0.77 -6.26
C PHE A 38 9.87 0.75 -6.20
N VAL A 39 10.39 1.41 -7.25
CA VAL A 39 10.62 2.86 -7.25
C VAL A 39 9.73 3.51 -8.31
N ALA A 40 8.98 4.53 -7.90
CA ALA A 40 8.24 5.45 -8.76
C ALA A 40 8.30 6.85 -8.18
N GLU A 41 8.10 7.84 -9.04
CA GLU A 41 8.00 9.24 -8.67
C GLU A 41 6.55 9.60 -8.33
N LEU A 42 6.37 10.35 -7.24
CA LEU A 42 5.09 10.90 -6.80
C LEU A 42 5.13 12.42 -6.92
N ASN A 43 4.22 12.98 -7.71
CA ASN A 43 3.98 14.41 -7.69
C ASN A 43 3.20 14.78 -6.42
N ILE A 44 3.89 15.43 -5.47
CA ILE A 44 3.30 15.83 -4.19
C ILE A 44 2.14 16.83 -4.34
N ALA A 45 2.05 17.58 -5.45
CA ALA A 45 0.91 18.46 -5.72
C ALA A 45 -0.41 17.67 -5.77
N ALA A 46 -0.39 16.44 -6.31
CA ALA A 46 -1.56 15.59 -6.39
C ALA A 46 -2.07 15.18 -5.00
N MET A 47 -1.19 15.09 -3.99
CA MET A 47 -1.59 14.80 -2.62
C MET A 47 -2.38 15.96 -2.00
N PHE A 48 -2.07 17.21 -2.36
CA PHE A 48 -2.83 18.36 -1.87
C PHE A 48 -4.17 18.51 -2.61
N GLU A 49 -4.19 18.26 -3.91
CA GLU A 49 -5.41 18.35 -4.74
C GLU A 49 -6.48 17.34 -4.29
N LYS A 50 -6.06 16.10 -4.02
CA LYS A 50 -6.96 14.97 -3.70
C LYS A 50 -6.89 14.53 -2.25
N GLN A 51 -6.06 15.12 -1.39
CA GLN A 51 -5.97 14.79 0.04
C GLN A 51 -5.85 13.29 0.35
N PHE A 52 -5.30 12.49 -0.58
CA PHE A 52 -5.23 11.03 -0.41
C PHE A 52 -4.04 10.64 0.45
N SER A 53 -4.06 9.40 0.96
CA SER A 53 -2.92 8.79 1.64
C SER A 53 -2.40 7.54 0.93
N ILE A 54 -1.08 7.33 0.99
CA ILE A 54 -0.42 6.10 0.54
C ILE A 54 0.17 5.42 1.77
N GLN A 55 -0.16 4.14 1.96
CA GLN A 55 0.31 3.34 3.10
C GLN A 55 0.97 2.05 2.61
N GLY A 56 2.20 1.80 3.04
CA GLY A 56 2.83 0.49 2.87
C GLY A 56 2.37 -0.47 3.97
N LYS A 57 1.84 -1.64 3.61
CA LYS A 57 1.45 -2.67 4.59
C LYS A 57 1.92 -4.05 4.17
N VAL A 58 2.57 -4.77 5.08
CA VAL A 58 2.87 -6.18 4.84
C VAL A 58 1.74 -7.03 5.41
N ILE A 59 1.06 -7.81 4.56
CA ILE A 59 0.02 -8.72 5.02
C ILE A 59 0.68 -10.07 5.36
N PHE A 60 0.72 -10.38 6.66
CA PHE A 60 1.16 -11.69 7.14
C PHE A 60 -0.04 -12.56 7.54
N SER A 61 0.08 -13.87 7.34
CA SER A 61 -0.86 -14.83 7.94
C SER A 61 -0.69 -14.82 9.47
N LYS A 62 -1.80 -14.90 10.23
CA LYS A 62 -1.78 -15.00 11.69
C LYS A 62 -0.84 -16.12 12.19
N ARG A 63 -0.77 -17.23 11.44
CA ARG A 63 0.13 -18.35 11.70
C ARG A 63 1.61 -17.92 11.68
N ARG A 64 2.00 -17.05 10.75
CA ARG A 64 3.38 -16.51 10.65
C ARG A 64 3.72 -15.66 11.88
N ASN A 65 2.77 -14.84 12.35
CA ASN A 65 3.01 -14.01 13.54
C ASN A 65 3.20 -14.84 14.81
N GLU A 66 2.47 -15.95 14.96
CA GLU A 66 2.69 -16.88 16.07
C GLU A 66 4.04 -17.60 15.99
N PHE A 67 4.48 -17.98 14.78
CA PHE A 67 5.81 -18.56 14.58
C PHE A 67 6.93 -17.57 14.89
N LEU A 68 6.79 -16.32 14.43
CA LEU A 68 7.76 -15.26 14.74
C LEU A 68 7.79 -15.00 16.25
N LYS A 69 6.62 -14.85 16.88
CA LYS A 69 6.53 -14.64 18.33
C LYS A 69 7.17 -15.78 19.13
N LYS A 70 6.92 -17.04 18.76
CA LYS A 70 7.57 -18.20 19.40
C LYS A 70 9.10 -18.24 19.18
N ALA A 71 9.57 -17.81 18.01
CA ALA A 71 11.01 -17.76 17.73
C ALA A 71 11.73 -16.65 18.54
N TYR A 72 11.05 -15.53 18.82
CA TYR A 72 11.59 -14.45 19.65
C TYR A 72 11.47 -14.76 21.16
N ASP A 73 10.37 -15.38 21.60
CA ASP A 73 10.13 -15.71 23.01
C ASP A 73 10.90 -16.98 23.47
N GLY A 74 11.38 -17.82 22.54
CA GLY A 74 12.15 -19.05 22.83
C GLY A 74 13.67 -18.87 22.92
N SER A 75 14.16 -17.63 22.93
CA SER A 75 15.58 -17.24 22.99
C SER A 75 16.03 -16.78 24.39
N SER A 76 15.29 -17.13 25.45
CA SER A 76 15.66 -16.86 26.85
C SER A 76 16.02 -18.14 27.59
#